data_AF-N9MXA2-F1
#
_entry.id   AF-N9MXA2-F1
#
_cell.length_a   1.000
_cell.length_b   1.000
_cell.length_c   1.000
_cell.angle_alpha   90.00
_cell.angle_beta   90.00
_cell.angle_gamma   90.00
#
_symmetry.space_group_name_H-M   'P 1'
#
loop_
_entity.id
_entity.type
_entity.pdbx_description
1 polymer ?
#
loop_
_entity_poly.entity_id
_entity_poly.type
_entity_poly.pdbx_seq_one_letter_code
_entity_poly.pdbx_strand_id
1 'polypeptide(L)'
;MEFSKQQLIGFFGAFLLLIGVFLPVISAPLIGTVSLINNGKGDGMIICGLAILSFVIIALKRIKLLWLSGGISFLLLSYDLYTIASTISKTKAEVTSKLQGNPFGGLAEAMMSSIQLQYGWVILFIGCIILIITPYLQNNDKSEEVSQLNDQFQPPVIDQKNKKVVVDLFDYNEKANMDSVEMKSCPFCHELIRLTAIKCKHCNSMLE
;
A
#
# COMPACT_ATOMS: atom_id res chain seq x y z
N MET A 1 0.51 -23.83 13.83
CA MET A 1 0.55 -22.79 12.78
C MET A 1 1.68 -23.17 11.85
N GLU A 2 1.38 -23.61 10.63
CA GLU A 2 2.43 -23.79 9.62
C GLU A 2 2.75 -22.41 9.04
N PHE A 3 3.95 -21.91 9.33
CA PHE A 3 4.41 -20.62 8.83
C PHE A 3 4.92 -20.78 7.40
N SER A 4 4.40 -19.98 6.48
CA SER A 4 4.97 -19.92 5.13
C SER A 4 6.39 -19.35 5.18
N LYS A 5 7.27 -19.82 4.29
CA LYS A 5 8.65 -19.31 4.14
C LYS A 5 8.67 -17.78 3.98
N GLN A 6 7.68 -17.23 3.30
CA GLN A 6 7.53 -15.79 3.10
C GLN A 6 7.19 -15.04 4.40
N GLN A 7 6.33 -15.63 5.25
CA GLN A 7 6.01 -15.06 6.56
C GLN A 7 7.23 -15.06 7.48
N LEU A 8 8.05 -16.12 7.43
CA LEU A 8 9.31 -16.19 8.18
C LEU A 8 10.26 -15.05 7.81
N ILE A 9 10.41 -14.77 6.50
CA ILE A 9 11.26 -13.68 6.00
C ILE A 9 10.70 -12.32 6.46
N GLY A 10 9.38 -12.13 6.39
CA GLY A 10 8.72 -10.93 6.89
C GLY A 10 8.92 -10.73 8.40
N PHE A 11 8.77 -11.79 9.21
CA PHE A 11 9.02 -11.73 10.65
C PHE A 11 10.46 -11.39 10.97
N PHE A 12 11.41 -11.96 10.21
CA PHE A 12 12.83 -11.64 10.37
C PHE A 12 13.11 -10.16 10.07
N GLY A 13 12.53 -9.60 9.00
CA GLY A 13 12.63 -8.18 8.68
C GLY A 13 12.03 -7.27 9.77
N ALA A 14 10.84 -7.60 10.27
CA ALA A 14 10.18 -6.85 11.34
C ALA A 14 10.98 -6.92 12.65
N PHE A 15 11.55 -8.08 12.96
CA PHE A 15 12.40 -8.27 14.13
C PHE A 15 13.71 -7.48 14.03
N LEU A 16 14.36 -7.48 12.85
CA LEU A 16 15.54 -6.65 12.60
C LEU A 16 15.25 -5.17 12.80
N LEU A 17 14.10 -4.71 12.31
CA LEU A 17 13.68 -3.32 12.45
C LEU A 17 13.45 -2.98 13.93
N LEU A 18 12.76 -3.84 14.68
CA LEU A 18 12.51 -3.67 16.10
C LEU A 18 13.83 -3.58 16.90
N ILE A 19 14.78 -4.49 16.67
CA ILE A 19 16.11 -4.43 17.30
C ILE A 19 16.88 -3.19 16.84
N GLY A 20 16.81 -2.88 15.54
CA GLY A 20 17.41 -1.71 14.89
C GLY A 20 17.10 -0.39 15.61
N VAL A 21 15.88 -0.22 16.09
CA VAL A 21 15.44 1.02 16.74
C VAL A 21 16.17 1.28 18.06
N PHE A 22 16.56 0.22 18.79
CA PHE A 22 17.29 0.34 20.05
C PHE A 22 18.81 0.41 19.87
N LEU A 23 19.31 0.07 18.68
CA LEU A 23 20.73 0.11 18.39
C LEU A 23 21.24 1.56 18.33
N PRO A 24 22.52 1.78 18.65
CA PRO A 24 23.08 3.10 18.70
C PRO A 24 23.31 3.58 17.25
N VAL A 25 22.79 4.78 16.98
CA VAL A 25 22.64 5.35 15.64
C VAL A 25 23.78 6.34 15.36
N ILE A 26 24.15 7.09 16.40
CA ILE A 26 25.27 8.02 16.40
C ILE A 26 26.01 7.87 17.71
N SER A 27 27.34 7.95 17.64
CA SER A 27 28.16 8.23 18.81
C SER A 27 28.78 9.60 18.68
N ALA A 28 28.52 10.44 19.68
CA ALA A 28 29.11 11.74 19.80
C ALA A 28 29.95 11.81 21.08
N PRO A 29 31.21 12.29 21.02
CA PRO A 29 32.13 12.22 22.15
C PRO A 29 31.69 13.02 23.40
N LEU A 30 30.83 14.03 23.25
CA LEU A 30 30.35 14.85 24.37
C LEU A 30 28.99 14.39 24.94
N ILE A 31 28.20 13.68 24.13
CA ILE A 31 26.78 13.37 24.40
C ILE A 31 26.56 11.86 24.57
N GLY A 32 27.59 11.04 24.31
CA GLY A 32 27.52 9.58 24.37
C GLY A 32 26.89 8.95 23.12
N THR A 33 26.51 7.68 23.25
CA THR A 33 25.77 6.93 22.23
C THR A 33 24.29 7.31 22.28
N VAL A 34 23.75 7.79 21.17
CA VAL A 34 22.31 8.06 21.04
C VAL A 34 21.67 7.04 20.11
N SER A 35 20.61 6.39 20.59
CA SER A 35 19.72 5.56 19.77
C SER A 35 18.60 6.40 19.17
N LEU A 36 17.84 5.83 18.23
CA LEU A 36 16.77 6.54 17.54
C LEU A 36 15.64 6.97 18.51
N ILE A 37 15.39 6.17 19.54
CA ILE A 37 14.42 6.49 20.60
C ILE A 37 14.96 7.60 21.51
N ASN A 38 16.25 7.58 21.84
CA ASN A 38 16.83 8.51 22.80
C ASN A 38 17.20 9.87 22.19
N ASN A 39 16.85 10.10 20.92
CA ASN A 39 17.11 11.34 20.18
C ASN A 39 16.16 12.50 20.57
N GLY A 40 15.25 12.29 21.54
CA GLY A 40 14.37 13.34 22.10
C GLY A 40 13.24 13.83 21.18
N LYS A 41 13.20 13.38 19.93
CA LYS A 41 12.19 13.79 18.92
C LYS A 41 11.00 12.83 18.80
N GLY A 42 11.10 11.63 19.36
CA GLY A 42 10.03 10.62 19.32
C GLY A 42 9.95 9.82 18.00
N ASP A 43 10.75 10.14 16.99
CA ASP A 43 10.75 9.45 15.70
C ASP A 43 11.03 7.93 15.83
N GLY A 44 11.91 7.55 16.75
CA GLY A 44 12.15 6.14 17.09
C GLY A 44 10.94 5.40 17.64
N MET A 45 10.04 6.08 18.36
CA MET A 45 8.80 5.47 18.86
C MET A 45 7.79 5.22 17.74
N ILE A 46 7.74 6.11 16.75
CA ILE A 46 6.89 5.94 15.55
C ILE A 46 7.36 4.69 14.78
N ILE A 47 8.68 4.55 14.60
CA ILE A 47 9.27 3.40 13.90
C ILE A 47 9.09 2.11 14.69
N CYS A 48 9.20 2.14 16.02
CA CYS A 48 8.87 1.00 16.89
C CYS A 48 7.39 0.58 16.75
N GLY A 49 6.47 1.55 16.75
CA GLY A 49 5.05 1.32 16.53
C GLY A 49 4.78 0.69 15.15
N LEU A 50 5.44 1.18 14.11
CA LEU A 50 5.39 0.60 12.76
C LEU A 50 5.92 -0.84 12.73
N ALA A 51 7.00 -1.15 13.45
CA ALA A 51 7.55 -2.51 13.54
C ALA A 51 6.56 -3.49 14.18
N ILE A 52 5.92 -3.10 15.27
CA ILE A 52 4.88 -3.88 15.95
C ILE A 52 3.67 -4.06 15.02
N LEU A 53 3.24 -2.98 14.36
CA LEU A 53 2.15 -3.03 13.39
C LEU A 53 2.47 -3.98 12.24
N SER A 54 3.70 -3.98 11.72
CA SER A 54 4.15 -4.94 10.71
C SER A 54 4.06 -6.38 11.22
N PHE A 55 4.44 -6.64 12.47
CA PHE A 55 4.30 -7.97 13.08
C PHE A 55 2.84 -8.44 13.10
N VAL A 56 1.90 -7.55 13.46
CA VAL A 56 0.47 -7.82 13.44
C VAL A 56 -0.04 -8.07 12.02
N ILE A 57 0.38 -7.26 11.03
CA ILE A 57 0.01 -7.44 9.62
C ILE A 57 0.45 -8.80 9.07
N ILE A 58 1.66 -9.25 9.43
CA ILE A 58 2.19 -10.58 9.03
C ILE A 58 1.35 -11.70 9.67
N ALA A 59 0.96 -11.54 10.94
CA ALA A 59 0.10 -12.50 11.64
C ALA A 59 -1.31 -12.57 11.03
N LEU A 60 -1.84 -11.43 10.57
CA LEU A 60 -3.12 -11.34 9.85
C LEU A 60 -3.04 -11.82 8.39
N LYS A 61 -1.88 -12.34 7.94
CA LYS A 61 -1.61 -12.80 6.56
C LYS A 61 -1.76 -11.72 5.48
N ARG A 62 -1.94 -10.45 5.87
CA ARG A 62 -2.15 -9.29 4.97
C ARG A 62 -0.84 -8.71 4.43
N ILE A 63 0.02 -9.55 3.86
CA ILE A 63 1.40 -9.17 3.53
C ILE A 63 1.49 -8.09 2.44
N LYS A 64 0.46 -7.90 1.59
CA LYS A 64 0.40 -6.78 0.63
C LYS A 64 0.47 -5.40 1.32
N LEU A 65 -0.08 -5.27 2.53
CA LEU A 65 -0.01 -4.04 3.34
C LEU A 65 1.37 -3.83 3.98
N LEU A 66 2.22 -4.87 4.01
CA LEU A 66 3.57 -4.78 4.55
C LEU A 66 4.43 -3.78 3.78
N TRP A 67 4.25 -3.69 2.46
CA TRP A 67 4.96 -2.74 1.60
C TRP A 67 4.72 -1.29 2.04
N LEU A 68 3.49 -0.95 2.46
CA LEU A 68 3.16 0.37 2.98
C LEU A 68 3.92 0.65 4.28
N SER A 69 3.87 -0.26 5.25
CA SER A 69 4.55 -0.10 6.54
C SER A 69 6.08 -0.03 6.39
N GLY A 70 6.66 -0.85 5.51
CA GLY A 70 8.10 -0.85 5.21
C GLY A 70 8.54 0.39 4.44
N GLY A 71 7.74 0.84 3.47
CA GLY A 71 7.99 2.05 2.70
C GLY A 71 7.91 3.32 3.54
N ILE A 72 6.89 3.45 4.40
CA ILE A 72 6.77 4.57 5.34
C ILE A 72 7.98 4.59 6.28
N SER A 73 8.36 3.44 6.84
CA SER A 73 9.53 3.35 7.74
C SER A 73 10.83 3.76 7.04
N PHE A 74 11.04 3.30 5.79
CA PHE A 74 12.21 3.67 4.99
C PHE A 74 12.27 5.18 4.71
N LEU A 75 11.13 5.79 4.40
CA LEU A 75 11.04 7.23 4.15
C LEU A 75 11.37 8.05 5.41
N LEU A 76 10.83 7.65 6.57
CA LEU A 76 11.12 8.30 7.85
C LEU A 76 12.61 8.19 8.21
N LEU A 77 13.20 7.00 8.07
CA LEU A 77 14.64 6.80 8.31
C LEU A 77 15.52 7.66 7.38
N SER A 78 15.12 7.77 6.11
CA SER A 78 15.84 8.61 5.14
C SER A 78 15.75 10.10 5.50
N TYR A 79 14.59 10.55 5.96
CA TYR A 79 14.40 11.92 6.46
C TYR A 79 15.21 12.20 7.73
N ASP A 80 15.25 11.27 8.67
CA ASP A 80 16.04 11.39 9.90
C ASP A 80 17.53 11.47 9.58
N LEU A 81 18.03 10.61 8.67
CA LEU A 81 19.41 10.63 8.23
C LEU A 81 19.78 11.99 7.61
N TYR A 82 18.89 12.57 6.79
CA TYR A 82 19.09 13.89 6.22
C TYR A 82 19.09 15.00 7.28
N THR A 83 18.16 14.95 8.23
CA THR A 83 18.07 15.90 9.36
C THR A 83 19.34 15.86 10.20
N ILE A 84 19.86 14.66 10.46
CA ILE A 84 21.09 14.46 11.24
C ILE A 84 22.32 14.95 10.47
N ALA A 85 22.45 14.60 9.18
CA ALA A 85 23.56 15.06 8.34
C ALA A 85 23.61 16.59 8.24
N SER A 86 22.45 17.24 8.07
CA SER A 86 22.35 18.69 8.02
C SER A 86 22.59 19.35 9.38
N THR A 87 22.15 18.74 10.48
CA THR A 87 22.43 19.22 11.84
C THR A 87 23.94 19.19 12.11
N ILE A 88 24.61 18.06 11.86
CA ILE A 88 26.06 17.90 12.06
C ILE A 88 26.82 18.99 11.32
N SER A 89 26.48 19.24 10.05
CA SER A 89 27.13 20.26 9.23
C SER A 89 26.98 21.67 9.81
N LYS A 90 25.78 22.01 10.30
CA LYS A 90 25.51 23.31 10.94
C LYS A 90 26.25 23.46 12.27
N THR A 91 26.22 22.44 13.13
CA THR A 91 26.95 22.45 14.40
C THR A 91 28.45 22.54 14.22
N LYS A 92 29.02 21.87 13.21
CA LYS A 92 30.45 22.02 12.90
C LYS A 92 30.80 23.47 12.56
N ALA A 93 30.02 24.10 11.69
CA ALA A 93 30.25 25.50 11.32
C ALA A 93 30.08 26.48 12.50
N GLU A 94 29.06 26.28 13.35
CA GLU A 94 28.81 27.14 14.51
C GLU A 94 29.86 26.97 15.62
N VAL A 95 30.28 25.74 15.90
CA VAL A 95 31.28 25.49 16.95
C VAL A 95 32.67 25.92 16.48
N THR A 96 33.01 25.73 15.19
CA THR A 96 34.24 26.29 14.62
C THR A 96 34.24 27.82 14.65
N SER A 97 33.12 28.48 14.33
CA SER A 97 33.05 29.95 14.37
C SER A 97 33.11 30.52 15.79
N LYS A 98 32.51 29.84 16.78
CA LYS A 98 32.57 30.23 18.19
C LYS A 98 33.93 29.98 18.86
N LEU A 99 34.80 29.18 18.24
CA LEU A 99 36.12 28.84 18.76
C LEU A 99 37.27 29.31 17.85
N GLN A 100 36.97 30.00 16.75
CA GLN A 100 37.96 30.66 15.90
C GLN A 100 38.69 31.73 16.72
N GLY A 101 39.94 31.44 17.08
CA GLY A 101 40.80 32.32 17.88
C GLY A 101 41.08 31.86 19.31
N ASN A 102 40.49 30.74 19.77
CA ASN A 102 40.82 30.16 21.08
C ASN A 102 41.82 29.00 20.92
N PRO A 103 42.85 28.86 21.79
CA PRO A 103 43.78 27.72 21.77
C PRO A 103 43.11 26.34 21.85
N PHE A 104 41.85 26.25 22.28
CA PHE A 104 41.07 25.01 22.32
C PHE A 104 40.28 24.70 21.04
N GLY A 105 40.25 25.59 20.04
CA GLY A 105 39.50 25.38 18.79
C GLY A 105 39.94 24.14 18.02
N GLY A 106 41.26 23.90 17.93
CA GLY A 106 41.80 22.71 17.29
C GLY A 106 41.43 21.39 17.98
N LEU A 107 41.27 21.41 19.32
CA LEU A 107 40.77 20.25 20.07
C LEU A 107 39.29 20.00 19.78
N ALA A 108 38.47 21.06 19.75
CA ALA A 108 37.05 20.93 19.44
C ALA A 108 36.80 20.43 18.01
N GLU A 109 37.60 20.87 17.06
CA GLU A 109 37.57 20.40 15.67
C GLU A 109 38.02 18.93 15.53
N ALA A 110 39.07 18.54 16.26
CA ALA A 110 39.48 17.14 16.33
C ALA A 110 38.38 16.25 16.95
N MET A 111 37.70 16.72 17.99
CA MET A 111 36.59 15.97 18.59
C MET A 111 35.36 15.90 17.66
N MET A 112 34.99 16.98 16.97
CA MET A 112 33.88 16.96 16.01
C MET A 112 34.15 16.11 14.75
N SER A 113 35.42 15.87 14.43
CA SER A 113 35.81 14.94 13.37
C SER A 113 35.61 13.48 13.76
N SER A 114 35.42 13.18 15.05
CA SER A 114 35.21 11.83 15.57
C SER A 114 33.75 11.36 15.60
N ILE A 115 32.79 12.18 15.12
CA ILE A 115 31.39 11.77 15.00
C ILE A 115 31.29 10.67 13.94
N GLN A 116 31.08 9.43 14.41
CA GLN A 116 30.97 8.25 13.56
C GLN A 116 29.50 7.82 13.46
N LEU A 117 29.05 7.60 12.23
CA LEU A 117 27.79 6.89 11.97
C LEU A 117 27.97 5.44 12.41
N GLN A 118 27.08 4.98 13.28
CA GLN A 118 27.13 3.61 13.80
C GLN A 118 26.27 2.66 12.97
N TYR A 119 26.43 1.36 13.25
CA TYR A 119 25.77 0.28 12.53
C TYR A 119 24.24 0.24 12.68
N GLY A 120 23.67 1.01 13.61
CA GLY A 120 22.21 1.06 13.83
C GLY A 120 21.43 1.38 12.56
N TRP A 121 21.91 2.36 11.76
CA TRP A 121 21.30 2.70 10.47
C TRP A 121 21.28 1.53 9.49
N VAL A 122 22.39 0.79 9.41
CA VAL A 122 22.53 -0.32 8.47
C VAL A 122 21.49 -1.39 8.78
N ILE A 123 21.34 -1.75 10.06
CA ILE A 123 20.40 -2.77 10.51
C ILE A 123 18.94 -2.32 10.27
N LEU A 124 18.64 -1.05 10.52
CA LEU A 124 17.32 -0.45 10.26
C LEU A 124 16.96 -0.47 8.76
N PHE A 125 17.87 0.00 7.90
CA PHE A 125 17.65 -0.01 6.45
C PHE A 125 17.51 -1.42 5.89
N ILE A 126 18.32 -2.37 6.37
CA ILE A 126 18.19 -3.79 5.98
C ILE A 126 16.80 -4.32 6.37
N GLY A 127 16.34 -4.06 7.60
CA GLY A 127 15.01 -4.44 8.05
C GLY A 127 13.91 -3.89 7.14
N CYS A 128 13.97 -2.60 6.80
CA CYS A 128 13.01 -1.97 5.89
C CYS A 128 13.05 -2.58 4.48
N ILE A 129 14.24 -2.82 3.92
CA ILE A 129 14.40 -3.43 2.60
C ILE A 129 13.78 -4.83 2.58
N ILE A 130 14.00 -5.64 3.61
CA ILE A 130 13.39 -6.97 3.74
C ILE A 130 11.86 -6.86 3.75
N LEU A 131 11.28 -5.93 4.54
CA LEU A 131 9.83 -5.72 4.59
C LEU A 131 9.24 -5.26 3.25
N ILE A 132 9.97 -4.43 2.50
CA ILE A 132 9.57 -3.96 1.18
C ILE A 132 9.59 -5.09 0.14
N ILE A 133 10.60 -5.97 0.19
CA ILE A 133 10.79 -7.07 -0.77
C ILE A 133 9.87 -8.26 -0.47
N THR A 134 9.56 -8.52 0.81
CA THR A 134 8.70 -9.65 1.24
C THR A 134 7.40 -9.80 0.42
N PRO A 135 6.57 -8.77 0.20
CA PRO A 135 5.35 -8.89 -0.62
C PRO A 135 5.61 -9.17 -2.10
N TYR A 136 6.76 -8.76 -2.65
CA TYR A 136 7.14 -9.10 -4.03
C TYR A 136 7.53 -10.57 -4.17
N LEU A 137 8.07 -11.19 -3.12
CA LEU A 137 8.38 -12.63 -3.09
C LEU A 137 7.11 -13.50 -2.98
N GLN A 138 5.99 -12.92 -2.55
CA GLN A 138 4.67 -13.57 -2.53
C GLN A 138 3.94 -13.49 -3.88
N ASN A 139 4.51 -12.83 -4.89
CA ASN A 139 3.83 -12.56 -6.16
C ASN A 139 3.39 -13.83 -6.94
N ASN A 140 3.90 -15.01 -6.59
CA ASN A 140 3.43 -16.29 -7.14
C ASN A 140 2.13 -16.83 -6.48
N ASP A 141 1.63 -16.20 -5.41
CA ASP A 141 0.40 -16.57 -4.66
C ASP A 141 -0.66 -15.45 -4.74
N LYS A 142 -0.86 -14.82 -5.91
CA LYS A 142 -1.57 -13.53 -6.01
C LYS A 142 -3.11 -13.57 -6.03
N SER A 143 -3.78 -14.71 -6.18
CA SER A 143 -5.17 -14.79 -6.68
C SER A 143 -6.30 -15.01 -5.66
N GLU A 144 -6.03 -15.32 -4.39
CA GLU A 144 -7.12 -15.84 -3.51
C GLU A 144 -7.75 -14.85 -2.52
N GLU A 145 -7.05 -13.78 -2.09
CA GLU A 145 -7.56 -12.90 -1.02
C GLU A 145 -8.53 -11.77 -1.46
N VAL A 146 -8.66 -11.51 -2.77
CA VAL A 146 -9.61 -10.53 -3.32
C VAL A 146 -10.95 -11.18 -3.69
N SER A 147 -10.98 -12.51 -3.85
CA SER A 147 -12.21 -13.25 -4.21
C SER A 147 -13.21 -13.36 -3.05
N GLN A 148 -12.73 -13.50 -1.80
CA GLN A 148 -13.61 -13.78 -0.66
C GLN A 148 -14.35 -12.56 -0.08
N LEU A 149 -13.86 -11.34 -0.32
CA LEU A 149 -14.59 -10.12 0.05
C LEU A 149 -15.71 -9.79 -0.95
N ASN A 150 -15.67 -10.35 -2.15
CA ASN A 150 -16.72 -10.19 -3.17
C ASN A 150 -17.84 -11.24 -3.03
N ASP A 151 -17.60 -12.35 -2.32
CA ASP A 151 -18.60 -13.40 -2.09
C ASP A 151 -19.60 -13.08 -0.96
N GLN A 152 -19.29 -12.15 -0.05
CA GLN A 152 -20.20 -11.80 1.05
C GLN A 152 -21.32 -10.81 0.66
N PHE A 153 -21.33 -10.34 -0.59
CA PHE A 153 -22.43 -9.56 -1.17
C PHE A 153 -23.00 -10.25 -2.42
N GLN A 154 -23.36 -11.53 -2.28
CA GLN A 154 -24.24 -12.19 -3.24
C GLN A 154 -25.69 -11.73 -2.97
N PRO A 155 -26.39 -11.07 -3.90
CA PRO A 155 -27.84 -10.98 -3.82
C PRO A 155 -28.43 -12.41 -3.75
N PRO A 156 -29.56 -12.62 -3.07
CA PRO A 156 -30.11 -13.96 -2.85
C PRO A 156 -30.25 -14.73 -4.17
N VAL A 157 -29.64 -15.92 -4.19
CA VAL A 157 -29.72 -16.88 -5.30
C VAL A 157 -31.14 -17.43 -5.34
N ILE A 158 -31.88 -17.11 -6.41
CA ILE A 158 -33.13 -17.78 -6.74
C ILE A 158 -32.79 -19.22 -7.11
N ASP A 159 -33.27 -20.19 -6.33
CA ASP A 159 -33.04 -21.62 -6.52
C ASP A 159 -33.67 -22.10 -7.85
N GLN A 160 -32.84 -22.23 -8.88
CA GLN A 160 -33.24 -22.71 -10.21
C GLN A 160 -33.17 -24.25 -10.33
N LYS A 161 -33.57 -25.00 -9.30
CA LYS A 161 -33.59 -26.48 -9.39
C LYS A 161 -34.70 -27.04 -10.29
N ASN A 162 -35.43 -26.21 -11.03
CA ASN A 162 -36.37 -26.67 -12.04
C ASN A 162 -36.35 -25.80 -13.32
N LYS A 163 -35.18 -25.68 -13.95
CA LYS A 163 -35.08 -25.16 -15.33
C LYS A 163 -34.34 -26.14 -16.24
N LYS A 164 -34.93 -27.31 -16.45
CA LYS A 164 -34.91 -27.91 -17.78
C LYS A 164 -36.04 -27.23 -18.55
N VAL A 165 -35.79 -26.91 -19.82
CA VAL A 165 -36.72 -26.33 -20.82
C VAL A 165 -36.56 -24.79 -21.01
N VAL A 166 -36.20 -24.45 -22.26
CA VAL A 166 -36.09 -23.13 -22.95
C VAL A 166 -35.08 -22.09 -22.46
N VAL A 167 -33.81 -22.21 -22.90
CA VAL A 167 -32.92 -21.05 -23.06
C VAL A 167 -32.20 -21.05 -24.42
N ASP A 168 -32.64 -21.82 -25.43
CA ASP A 168 -32.02 -21.79 -26.77
C ASP A 168 -33.02 -21.85 -27.93
N LEU A 169 -34.32 -21.65 -27.67
CA LEU A 169 -35.34 -21.65 -28.74
C LEU A 169 -35.71 -20.25 -29.27
N PHE A 170 -35.17 -19.17 -28.68
CA PHE A 170 -35.52 -17.80 -29.05
C PHE A 170 -34.50 -17.12 -29.99
N ASP A 171 -33.24 -17.57 -30.04
CA ASP A 171 -32.23 -16.92 -30.90
C ASP A 171 -32.32 -17.30 -32.39
N TYR A 172 -33.08 -18.34 -32.74
CA TYR A 172 -33.29 -18.72 -34.14
C TYR A 172 -34.48 -18.01 -34.82
N ASN A 173 -35.39 -17.38 -34.06
CA ASN A 173 -36.58 -16.74 -34.61
C ASN A 173 -36.41 -15.24 -34.93
N GLU A 174 -35.30 -14.61 -34.54
CA GLU A 174 -35.08 -13.18 -34.77
C GLU A 174 -34.50 -12.88 -36.16
N LYS A 175 -33.90 -13.87 -36.85
CA LYS A 175 -33.27 -13.68 -38.17
C LYS A 175 -34.11 -14.13 -39.37
N ALA A 176 -35.27 -14.75 -39.16
CA ALA A 176 -36.05 -15.37 -40.25
C ALA A 176 -37.23 -14.52 -40.78
N ASN A 177 -37.49 -13.33 -40.23
CA ASN A 177 -38.68 -12.54 -40.61
C ASN A 177 -38.40 -11.04 -40.72
N MET A 178 -37.37 -10.68 -41.50
CA MET A 178 -36.98 -9.28 -41.72
C MET A 178 -37.40 -8.74 -43.11
N ASP A 179 -37.87 -9.60 -44.01
CA ASP A 179 -38.05 -9.24 -45.43
C ASP A 179 -39.48 -8.85 -45.85
N SER A 180 -40.48 -8.83 -44.96
CA SER A 180 -41.86 -8.45 -45.36
C SER A 180 -42.69 -7.77 -44.27
N VAL A 181 -42.07 -6.96 -43.40
CA VAL A 181 -42.81 -6.26 -42.35
C VAL A 181 -43.28 -4.89 -42.87
N GLU A 182 -44.55 -4.83 -43.24
CA GLU A 182 -45.23 -3.63 -43.71
C GLU A 182 -45.35 -2.58 -42.57
N MET A 183 -45.12 -1.31 -42.87
CA MET A 183 -45.01 -0.22 -41.89
C MET A 183 -46.10 0.83 -42.10
N LYS A 184 -46.65 1.40 -41.02
CA LYS A 184 -47.58 2.54 -41.03
C LYS A 184 -47.00 3.71 -40.24
N SER A 185 -47.46 4.93 -40.51
CA SER A 185 -47.11 6.10 -39.69
C SER A 185 -48.06 6.19 -38.48
N CYS A 186 -47.52 6.55 -37.31
CA CYS A 186 -48.29 6.77 -36.10
C CYS A 186 -49.12 8.07 -36.20
N PRO A 187 -50.45 8.07 -35.96
CA PRO A 187 -51.29 9.26 -36.04
C PRO A 187 -50.95 10.36 -35.00
N PHE A 188 -50.22 10.02 -33.95
CA PHE A 188 -49.89 10.97 -32.87
C PHE A 188 -48.52 11.62 -33.04
N CYS A 189 -47.48 10.84 -33.39
CA CYS A 189 -46.11 11.32 -33.50
C CYS A 189 -45.52 11.24 -34.92
N HIS A 190 -46.27 10.73 -35.89
CA HIS A 190 -45.90 10.57 -37.30
C HIS A 190 -44.68 9.67 -37.59
N GLU A 191 -44.08 9.04 -36.58
CA GLU A 191 -43.00 8.07 -36.76
C GLU A 191 -43.49 6.74 -37.33
N LEU A 192 -42.60 6.07 -38.08
CA LEU A 192 -42.87 4.80 -38.75
C LEU A 192 -42.81 3.65 -37.75
N ILE A 193 -43.90 2.90 -37.68
CA ILE A 193 -44.08 1.75 -36.81
C ILE A 193 -44.63 0.57 -37.60
N ARG A 194 -44.50 -0.65 -37.06
CA ARG A 194 -45.04 -1.85 -37.70
C ARG A 194 -46.57 -1.74 -37.84
N LEU A 195 -47.15 -2.23 -38.94
CA LEU A 195 -48.60 -2.19 -39.17
C LEU A 195 -49.41 -2.86 -38.04
N THR A 196 -48.86 -3.93 -37.47
CA THR A 196 -49.43 -4.69 -36.35
C THR A 196 -49.20 -4.05 -34.97
N ALA A 197 -48.57 -2.87 -34.89
CA ALA A 197 -48.34 -2.21 -33.61
C ALA A 197 -49.65 -1.67 -33.02
N ILE A 198 -49.99 -2.17 -31.83
CA ILE A 198 -51.13 -1.73 -30.98
C ILE A 198 -50.73 -0.51 -30.11
N LYS A 199 -49.43 -0.30 -29.90
CA LYS A 199 -48.90 0.82 -29.13
C LYS A 199 -47.67 1.40 -29.82
N CYS A 200 -47.61 2.73 -29.91
CA CYS A 200 -46.45 3.38 -30.49
C CYS A 200 -45.25 3.29 -29.53
N LYS A 201 -44.10 2.81 -30.01
CA LYS A 201 -42.87 2.73 -29.21
C LYS A 201 -42.30 4.11 -28.84
N HIS A 202 -42.61 5.13 -29.63
CA HIS A 202 -41.98 6.43 -29.51
C HIS A 202 -42.77 7.39 -28.63
N CYS A 203 -44.08 7.52 -28.85
CA CYS A 203 -44.94 8.38 -28.04
C CYS A 203 -45.77 7.63 -27.00
N ASN A 204 -45.70 6.30 -26.95
CA ASN A 204 -46.45 5.45 -26.01
C ASN A 204 -47.99 5.58 -26.09
N SER A 205 -48.55 6.26 -27.09
CA SER A 205 -49.99 6.27 -27.32
C SER A 205 -50.48 4.92 -27.83
N MET A 206 -51.73 4.60 -27.47
CA MET A 206 -52.41 3.39 -27.91
C MET A 206 -53.01 3.65 -29.31
N LEU A 207 -52.81 2.69 -30.21
CA LEU A 207 -53.23 2.73 -31.60
C LEU A 207 -54.33 1.68 -31.75
N GLU A 208 -55.55 2.06 -31.37
CA GLU A 208 -56.76 1.26 -31.60
C GLU A 208 -57.16 1.31 -33.08
#